data_AF-A0A7C4QV67-F1
#
_entry.id   AF-A0A7C4QV67-F1
#
_cell.length_a   1.000
_cell.length_b   1.000
_cell.length_c   1.000
_cell.angle_alpha   90.00
_cell.angle_beta   90.00
_cell.angle_gamma   90.00
#
_symmetry.space_group_name_H-M   'P 1'
#
loop_
_entity.id
_entity.type
_entity.pdbx_description
1 polymer ?
#
loop_
_entity_poly.entity_id
_entity_poly.type
_entity_poly.pdbx_seq_one_letter_code
_entity_poly.pdbx_strand_id
1 'polypeptide(L)' 'MRLIPATAEVGTAHVAIASVHAMEFLLTWNCRHIANATIVEKLRAICEREGFAAPVICTPYELMV' A
#
# COMPACT_ATOMS: atom_id res chain seq x y z
N MET A 1 17.68 -0.21 9.94
CA MET A 1 16.92 -0.65 8.75
C MET A 1 16.14 0.54 8.23
N ARG A 2 16.63 1.22 7.19
CA ARG A 2 15.97 2.39 6.59
C ARG A 2 15.73 2.05 5.13
N LEU A 3 14.49 1.67 4.83
CA LEU A 3 14.11 1.00 3.59
C LEU A 3 13.15 1.85 2.76
N ILE A 4 13.40 3.17 2.70
CA ILE A 4 12.58 4.08 1.90
C ILE A 4 13.51 5.09 1.19
N PRO A 5 13.59 5.07 -0.16
CA PRO A 5 14.23 6.14 -0.91
C PRO A 5 13.40 7.41 -0.78
N ALA A 6 14.06 8.56 -0.56
CA ALA A 6 13.46 9.87 -0.30
C ALA A 6 12.46 10.38 -1.37
N THR A 7 12.35 9.72 -2.51
CA THR A 7 11.46 10.09 -3.62
C THR A 7 10.20 9.21 -3.74
N ALA A 8 10.07 8.18 -2.90
CA ALA A 8 8.90 7.28 -2.84
C ALA A 8 8.16 7.31 -1.49
N GLU A 9 8.49 8.28 -0.63
CA GLU A 9 8.14 8.27 0.80
C GLU A 9 6.64 8.37 1.09
N VAL A 10 5.87 9.13 0.31
CA VAL A 10 4.47 9.38 0.67
C VAL A 10 3.62 8.13 0.43
N GLY A 11 3.78 7.44 -0.71
CA GLY A 11 2.96 6.26 -1.01
C GLY A 11 3.23 5.06 -0.11
N THR A 12 4.49 4.86 0.25
CA THR A 12 4.95 3.71 1.05
C THR A 12 4.53 3.84 2.52
N ALA A 13 4.51 5.07 3.06
CA ALA A 13 4.10 5.31 4.45
C ALA A 13 2.62 4.98 4.69
N HIS A 14 1.72 5.36 3.78
CA HIS A 14 0.29 5.06 3.92
C HIS A 14 0.00 3.56 3.97
N VAL A 15 0.71 2.79 3.13
CA VAL A 15 0.57 1.34 3.09
C VAL A 15 1.12 0.71 4.37
N ALA A 16 2.30 1.12 4.81
CA ALA A 16 2.87 0.62 6.06
C ALA A 16 1.96 0.89 7.27
N ILE A 17 1.38 2.09 7.36
CA ILE A 17 0.43 2.45 8.42
C ILE A 17 -0.81 1.54 8.34
N ALA A 18 -1.40 1.40 7.16
CA ALA A 18 -2.58 0.54 6.97
C ALA A 18 -2.29 -0.93 7.33
N SER A 19 -1.13 -1.46 6.93
CA SER A 19 -0.71 -2.83 7.27
C SER A 19 -0.48 -3.03 8.78
N VAL A 20 0.19 -2.08 9.44
CA VAL A 20 0.45 -2.14 10.90
C VAL A 20 -0.85 -2.09 11.71
N HIS A 21 -1.84 -1.31 11.24
CA HIS A 21 -3.14 -1.21 11.87
C HIS A 21 -4.14 -2.28 11.40
N ALA A 22 -3.70 -3.27 10.62
CA ALA A 22 -4.53 -4.33 10.06
C ALA A 22 -5.79 -3.81 9.35
N MET A 23 -5.66 -2.68 8.64
CA MET A 23 -6.73 -2.12 7.83
C MET A 23 -6.98 -3.02 6.62
N GLU A 24 -8.25 -3.33 6.36
CA GLU A 24 -8.62 -4.15 5.21
C GLU A 24 -8.47 -3.39 3.88
N PHE A 25 -8.72 -2.08 3.89
CA PHE A 25 -8.72 -1.24 2.68
C PHE A 25 -7.88 0.02 2.86
N LEU A 26 -7.10 0.35 1.82
CA LEU A 26 -6.44 1.64 1.67
C LEU A 26 -6.97 2.33 0.41
N LEU A 27 -7.84 3.31 0.61
CA LEU A 27 -8.39 4.12 -0.48
C LEU A 27 -7.39 5.18 -0.93
N THR A 28 -7.16 5.27 -2.24
CA THR A 28 -6.27 6.28 -2.81
C THR A 28 -6.70 6.74 -4.20
N TRP A 29 -6.54 8.04 -4.48
CA TRP A 29 -6.59 8.58 -5.85
C TRP A 29 -5.24 8.62 -6.55
N ASN A 30 -4.16 8.22 -5.88
CA ASN A 30 -2.83 8.21 -6.46
C ASN A 30 -2.57 6.89 -7.21
N CYS A 31 -3.18 6.75 -8.38
CA CYS A 31 -3.01 5.56 -9.24
C CYS A 31 -1.63 5.48 -9.91
N ARG A 32 -0.87 6.59 -9.90
CA ARG A 32 0.47 6.64 -10.49
C ARG A 32 1.52 5.99 -9.58
N HIS A 33 1.37 6.15 -8.27
CA HIS A 33 2.40 5.76 -7.30
C HIS A 33 1.93 4.80 -6.19
N ILE A 34 0.62 4.68 -5.96
CA ILE A 34 0.06 3.84 -4.88
C ILE A 34 -0.82 2.74 -5.47
N ALA A 35 -1.93 3.08 -6.14
CA ALA A 35 -2.81 2.11 -6.81
C ALA A 35 -2.27 1.69 -8.20
N ASN A 36 -0.96 1.46 -8.28
CA ASN A 36 -0.32 0.85 -9.44
C ASN A 36 -0.16 -0.65 -9.15
N ALA A 37 -0.73 -1.52 -9.98
CA ALA A 37 -0.72 -2.97 -9.75
C ALA A 37 0.69 -3.53 -9.46
N THR A 38 1.71 -3.08 -10.19
CA THR A 38 3.10 -3.52 -9.99
C THR A 38 3.66 -3.09 -8.63
N ILE A 39 3.25 -1.92 -8.13
CA ILE A 39 3.64 -1.42 -6.81
C ILE A 39 2.88 -2.15 -5.70
N VAL A 40 1.57 -2.36 -5.88
CA VAL A 40 0.71 -3.11 -4.96
C VAL A 40 1.23 -4.53 -4.75
N GLU A 41 1.59 -5.24 -5.81
CA GLU A 41 2.14 -6.60 -5.72
C GLU A 41 3.47 -6.64 -4.97
N LYS A 42 4.36 -5.67 -5.21
CA LYS A 42 5.62 -5.55 -4.46
C LYS A 42 5.38 -5.29 -2.97
N LEU A 43 4.42 -4.42 -2.65
CA LEU A 43 4.06 -4.09 -1.27
C LEU A 43 3.45 -5.29 -0.56
N ARG A 44 2.58 -6.06 -1.23
CA ARG A 44 2.01 -7.30 -0.71
C ARG A 44 3.11 -8.29 -0.34
N ALA A 45 4.04 -8.55 -1.27
CA ALA A 45 5.16 -9.46 -1.02
C ALA A 45 6.05 -9.00 0.16
N ILE A 46 6.24 -7.69 0.33
CA ILE A 46 6.95 -7.14 1.49
C ILE A 46 6.15 -7.38 2.77
N CYS A 47 4.87 -7.02 2.81
CA CYS A 47 4.03 -7.19 4.00
C CYS A 47 4.00 -8.66 4.44
N GLU A 48 3.80 -9.59 3.51
CA GLU A 48 3.80 -11.03 3.77
C GLU A 48 5.13 -11.51 4.35
N ARG A 49 6.26 -11.08 3.77
CA ARG A 49 7.60 -11.44 4.28
C ARG A 49 7.83 -10.93 5.71
N GLU A 50 7.31 -9.76 6.03
CA GLU A 50 7.44 -9.15 7.36
C GLU A 50 6.33 -9.62 8.35
N GLY A 51 5.40 -10.48 7.91
CA GLY A 51 4.32 -11.03 8.74
C GLY A 51 3.12 -10.09 8.96
N PHE A 52 2.97 -9.05 8.14
CA PHE A 52 1.83 -8.13 8.17
C PHE A 52 0.80 -8.45 7.07
N ALA A 53 -0.47 -8.20 7.36
CA ALA A 53 -1.52 -8.22 6.35
C ALA A 53 -1.38 -6.99 5.44
N ALA A 54 -1.32 -7.20 4.12
CA ALA A 54 -1.35 -6.10 3.16
C ALA A 54 -2.79 -5.62 2.96
N PRO A 55 -3.07 -4.31 3.06
CA PRO A 55 -4.40 -3.77 2.77
C PRO A 55 -4.73 -3.93 1.28
N VAL A 56 -6.01 -4.03 0.97
CA VAL A 56 -6.50 -3.88 -0.40
C VAL A 56 -6.39 -2.41 -0.79
N ILE A 57 -5.41 -2.11 -1.64
CA ILE A 57 -5.21 -0.78 -2.20
C ILE A 57 -6.16 -0.62 -3.38
N CYS A 58 -7.11 0.29 -3.25
CA CYS A 58 -8.12 0.52 -4.27
C CYS A 58 -8.47 2.01 -4.37
N THR A 59 -9.08 2.35 -5.49
CA THR A 59 -9.72 3.63 -5.68
C THR A 59 -11.13 3.63 -5.07
N PRO A 60 -11.67 4.80 -4.67
CA PRO A 60 -13.06 4.89 -4.24
C PRO A 60 -14.07 4.31 -5.24
N TYR A 61 -13.82 4.40 -6.55
CA TYR A 61 -14.69 3.77 -7.54
C TYR A 61 -14.63 2.24 -7.45
N GLU A 62 -13.45 1.64 -7.28
CA GLU A 62 -13.32 0.19 -7.13
C GLU A 62 -13.97 -0.36 -5.86
N LEU A 63 -14.11 0.44 -4.80
CA LEU A 63 -14.77 0.02 -3.55
C LEU A 63 -16.31 0.15 -3.59
N MET A 64 -16.83 1.10 -4.37
CA MET A 64 -18.28 1.38 -4.45
C MET A 64 -19.01 0.53 -5.49
N VAL A 65 -18.31 -0.34 -6.22
CA VAL A 65 -18.84 -1.21 -7.28
C VAL A 65 -19.24 -2.56 -6.73
#